data_AF-A0A7C3E3C8-F1
#
_entry.id   AF-A0A7C3E3C8-F1
#
_cell.length_a   1.000
_cell.length_b   1.000
_cell.length_c   1.000
_cell.angle_alpha   90.00
_cell.angle_beta   90.00
_cell.angle_gamma   90.00
#
_symmetry.space_group_name_H-M   'P 1'
#
loop_
_entity.id
_entity.type
_entity.pdbx_description
1 polymer ?
#
loop_
_entity_poly.entity_id
_entity_poly.type
_entity_poly.pdbx_seq_one_letter_code
_entity_poly.pdbx_strand_id
1 'polypeptide(L)'
;MNYAKPAALLAALCCLSLVISGCKKKPEGVTPLPSRTAPAIAGDNAGGPKLPPQPPIPIEGGPGTNSTPVREGELAPSDLDFSKWSRNADIFKSETIYFDFDKSNIRPDQVEKLDRLFSKMQGLPGKALRIEGNCDERGTEEYNRALGERRALAAREYLVRKGMNPAMIETISFGKNNPVDPGHNETAWAKNRRDDFVLLSPPGAGP
;
A
#
# COMPACT_ATOMS: atom_id res chain seq x y z
N MET A 1 29.81 -10.67 66.75
CA MET A 1 30.28 -9.41 67.36
C MET A 1 29.81 -8.26 66.48
N ASN A 2 29.11 -7.31 67.10
CA ASN A 2 28.48 -6.12 66.52
C ASN A 2 29.47 -5.08 65.99
N TYR A 3 28.96 -4.12 65.20
CA TYR A 3 29.10 -2.64 65.31
C TYR A 3 28.85 -2.04 63.90
N ALA A 4 27.63 -1.61 63.57
CA ALA A 4 27.00 -0.31 63.87
C ALA A 4 27.69 0.88 63.18
N LYS A 5 26.91 1.56 62.30
CA LYS A 5 27.24 2.81 61.59
C LYS A 5 27.38 3.99 62.56
N PRO A 6 28.04 5.09 62.12
CA PRO A 6 27.53 6.42 62.42
C PRO A 6 27.26 7.23 61.15
N ALA A 7 26.09 7.85 61.13
CA ALA A 7 25.73 8.93 60.24
C ALA A 7 26.52 10.20 60.58
N ALA A 8 26.93 10.96 59.56
CA ALA A 8 27.29 12.35 59.70
C ALA A 8 26.53 13.16 58.64
N LEU A 9 25.79 14.12 59.18
CA LEU A 9 24.83 15.05 58.60
C LEU A 9 25.56 16.37 58.32
N LEU A 10 25.34 17.03 57.17
CA LEU A 10 25.50 18.49 56.88
C LEU A 10 25.72 18.68 55.36
N ALA A 11 25.19 19.64 54.64
CA ALA A 11 23.95 20.41 54.63
C ALA A 11 23.92 21.10 53.23
N ALA A 12 22.72 21.18 52.67
CA ALA A 12 22.24 22.09 51.61
C ALA A 12 23.24 22.90 50.76
N LEU A 13 23.17 22.74 49.43
CA LEU A 13 23.27 23.89 48.53
C LEU A 13 22.36 23.72 47.29
N CYS A 14 21.63 24.80 47.02
CA CYS A 14 20.49 24.95 46.14
C CYS A 14 20.78 24.73 44.65
N CYS A 15 19.91 23.98 43.96
CA CYS A 15 19.71 24.10 42.51
C CYS A 15 18.23 24.00 42.17
N LEU A 16 17.48 25.08 42.44
CA LEU A 16 16.16 25.30 41.85
C LEU A 16 16.15 26.66 41.17
N SER A 17 16.32 26.65 39.85
CA SER A 17 15.87 27.76 39.00
C SER A 17 15.36 27.19 37.67
N LEU A 18 14.03 27.06 37.62
CA LEU A 18 13.25 27.05 36.39
C LEU A 18 13.39 28.42 35.73
N VAL A 19 13.88 28.48 34.50
CA VAL A 19 13.73 29.67 33.65
C VAL A 19 12.84 29.28 32.48
N ILE A 20 11.55 29.55 32.64
CA ILE A 20 10.58 29.66 31.56
C ILE A 20 10.56 31.14 31.17
N SER A 21 10.81 31.46 29.91
CA SER A 21 10.36 32.74 29.33
C SER A 21 10.09 32.59 27.86
N GLY A 22 8.80 32.69 27.54
CA GLY A 22 8.22 32.53 26.22
C GLY A 22 8.37 33.75 25.30
N CYS A 23 8.07 33.50 24.03
CA CYS A 23 8.16 34.43 22.92
C CYS A 23 7.25 35.66 23.06
N LYS A 24 7.78 36.84 22.74
CA LYS A 24 7.01 38.08 22.54
C LYS A 24 6.45 38.13 21.11
N LYS A 25 5.13 38.36 21.00
CA LYS A 25 4.37 38.71 19.79
C LYS A 25 4.68 40.13 19.31
N LYS A 26 4.54 40.36 17.99
CA LYS A 26 3.68 41.44 17.46
C LYS A 26 3.23 41.12 16.01
N PRO A 27 1.92 41.14 15.72
CA PRO A 27 1.40 41.24 14.36
C PRO A 27 1.18 42.72 14.00
N GLU A 28 1.62 43.14 12.83
CA GLU A 28 1.33 44.48 12.29
C GLU A 28 0.45 44.36 11.04
N GLY A 29 -0.64 45.15 11.04
CA GLY A 29 -1.31 45.62 9.83
C GLY A 29 -2.57 44.88 9.37
N VAL A 30 -3.72 45.21 9.94
CA VAL A 30 -5.02 44.95 9.29
C VAL A 30 -5.21 46.04 8.23
N THR A 31 -5.21 45.67 6.95
CA THR A 31 -5.65 46.57 5.87
C THR A 31 -7.18 46.45 5.75
N PRO A 32 -7.95 47.55 5.64
CA PRO A 32 -9.41 47.47 5.51
C PRO A 32 -9.80 46.84 4.17
N LEU A 33 -10.68 45.85 4.22
CA LEU A 33 -11.35 45.24 3.05
C LEU A 33 -12.33 46.24 2.40
N PRO A 34 -12.29 46.47 1.09
CA PRO A 34 -13.50 46.77 0.35
C PRO A 34 -14.31 45.47 0.20
N SER A 35 -15.57 45.52 0.65
CA SER A 35 -16.54 44.44 0.49
C SER A 35 -16.89 44.18 -0.98
N ARG A 36 -17.27 42.92 -1.23
CA ARG A 36 -18.15 42.41 -2.28
C ARG A 36 -17.46 41.85 -3.54
N THR A 37 -17.19 40.54 -3.52
CA THR A 37 -17.99 39.50 -4.20
C THR A 37 -17.38 38.13 -3.85
N ALA A 38 -18.21 37.13 -3.55
CA ALA A 38 -17.83 35.84 -2.95
C ALA A 38 -16.78 35.04 -3.75
N PRO A 39 -15.88 34.30 -3.05
CA PRO A 39 -15.21 33.15 -3.67
C PRO A 39 -15.33 31.84 -2.87
N ALA A 40 -15.06 30.79 -3.64
CA ALA A 40 -15.13 29.36 -3.40
C ALA A 40 -14.54 28.83 -2.09
N ILE A 41 -15.09 27.68 -1.73
CA ILE A 41 -14.67 26.72 -0.71
C ILE A 41 -13.15 26.53 -0.77
N ALA A 42 -12.50 26.80 0.36
CA ALA A 42 -11.07 26.64 0.55
C ALA A 42 -10.69 25.16 0.42
N GLY A 43 -9.84 24.86 -0.55
CA GLY A 43 -9.18 23.57 -0.71
C GLY A 43 -7.94 23.48 0.16
N ASP A 44 -7.85 22.33 0.81
CA ASP A 44 -6.83 21.89 1.74
C ASP A 44 -5.47 21.80 1.02
N ASN A 45 -4.42 22.33 1.64
CA ASN A 45 -3.05 22.21 1.16
C ASN A 45 -2.55 20.75 1.33
N ALA A 46 -2.79 19.91 0.32
CA ALA A 46 -2.18 18.59 0.20
C ALA A 46 -0.76 18.70 -0.38
N GLY A 47 0.19 19.14 0.45
CA GLY A 47 1.63 19.17 0.14
C GLY A 47 2.30 17.80 0.26
N GLY A 48 1.68 16.74 -0.27
CA GLY A 48 2.29 15.41 -0.34
C GLY A 48 3.37 15.36 -1.43
N PRO A 49 4.42 14.53 -1.29
CA PRO A 49 5.35 14.26 -2.39
C PRO A 49 4.57 13.81 -3.62
N LYS A 50 4.68 14.56 -4.72
CA LYS A 50 4.14 14.13 -6.01
C LYS A 50 4.88 12.86 -6.42
N LEU A 51 4.14 11.77 -6.68
CA LEU A 51 4.70 10.51 -7.18
C LEU A 51 5.69 10.84 -8.31
N PRO A 52 6.94 10.34 -8.27
CA PRO A 52 7.83 10.54 -9.40
C PRO A 52 7.15 9.97 -10.64
N PRO A 53 7.27 10.64 -11.80
CA PRO A 53 6.73 10.12 -13.05
C PRO A 53 7.43 8.80 -13.35
N GLN A 54 6.77 7.70 -13.02
CA GLN A 54 7.13 6.38 -13.52
C GLN A 54 6.66 6.32 -14.98
N PRO A 55 7.36 5.60 -15.87
CA PRO A 55 6.87 5.40 -17.23
C PRO A 55 5.42 4.95 -17.15
N PRO A 56 4.52 5.50 -18.00
CA PRO A 56 3.14 5.06 -18.02
C PRO A 56 3.15 3.54 -18.12
N ILE A 57 2.56 2.87 -17.13
CA ILE A 57 2.08 1.50 -17.36
C ILE A 57 1.17 1.66 -18.59
N PRO A 58 1.39 0.93 -19.69
CA PRO A 58 0.47 0.98 -20.81
C PRO A 58 -0.92 0.62 -20.30
N ILE A 59 -1.78 1.62 -20.07
CA ILE A 59 -3.20 1.40 -19.82
C ILE A 59 -3.83 1.24 -21.20
N GLU A 60 -3.62 0.10 -21.83
CA GLU A 60 -4.53 -0.33 -22.88
C GLU A 60 -5.74 -0.97 -22.18
N GLY A 61 -6.69 -0.11 -21.80
CA GLY A 61 -7.97 -0.52 -21.24
C GLY A 61 -8.24 0.04 -19.84
N GLY A 62 -8.65 1.32 -19.77
CA GLY A 62 -9.65 1.71 -18.76
C GLY A 62 -10.96 0.95 -18.98
N PRO A 63 -12.02 1.15 -18.17
CA PRO A 63 -13.31 0.49 -18.35
C PRO A 63 -13.94 0.92 -19.68
N GLY A 64 -13.52 0.25 -20.75
CA GLY A 64 -14.04 0.39 -22.08
C GLY A 64 -15.35 -0.36 -22.12
N THR A 65 -16.43 0.40 -22.28
CA THR A 65 -17.69 -0.07 -22.82
C THR A 65 -17.47 -0.52 -24.27
N ASN A 66 -16.73 -1.61 -24.47
CA ASN A 66 -16.64 -2.25 -25.77
C ASN A 66 -17.78 -3.25 -25.84
N SER A 67 -18.93 -2.78 -26.34
CA SER A 67 -20.05 -3.59 -26.80
C SER A 67 -19.61 -4.42 -28.00
N THR A 68 -18.80 -5.44 -27.74
CA THR A 68 -18.66 -6.58 -28.63
C THR A 68 -19.89 -7.44 -28.41
N PRO A 69 -20.56 -7.97 -29.45
CA PRO A 69 -21.69 -8.87 -29.24
C PRO A 69 -21.18 -10.10 -28.52
N VAL A 70 -21.51 -10.21 -27.23
CA VAL A 70 -21.17 -11.37 -26.40
C VAL A 70 -21.94 -12.56 -26.99
N ARG A 71 -21.20 -13.60 -27.40
CA ARG A 71 -21.81 -14.88 -27.74
C ARG A 71 -22.47 -15.43 -26.47
N GLU A 72 -23.73 -15.80 -26.60
CA GLU A 72 -24.56 -16.38 -25.55
C GLU A 72 -23.84 -17.59 -24.94
N GLY A 73 -23.26 -17.42 -23.74
CA GLY A 73 -22.52 -18.47 -23.02
C GLY A 73 -21.22 -18.03 -22.31
N GLU A 74 -20.62 -16.89 -22.66
CA GLU A 74 -19.43 -16.36 -21.95
C GLU A 74 -19.88 -15.41 -20.82
N LEU A 75 -19.60 -15.75 -19.56
CA LEU A 75 -19.89 -14.87 -18.42
C LEU A 75 -19.18 -13.52 -18.61
N ALA A 76 -19.93 -12.42 -18.55
CA ALA A 76 -19.34 -11.11 -18.64
C ALA A 76 -18.44 -10.87 -17.39
N PRO A 77 -17.30 -10.16 -17.51
CA PRO A 77 -16.45 -9.84 -16.35
C PRO A 77 -17.19 -9.13 -15.21
N SER A 78 -18.31 -8.47 -15.50
CA SER A 78 -19.20 -7.82 -14.52
C SER A 78 -19.97 -8.79 -13.61
N ASP A 79 -20.02 -10.08 -13.95
CA ASP A 79 -20.81 -11.08 -13.21
C ASP A 79 -19.97 -11.86 -12.18
N LEU A 80 -18.65 -11.68 -12.17
CA LEU A 80 -17.74 -12.34 -11.23
C LEU A 80 -17.69 -11.58 -9.90
N ASP A 81 -18.49 -12.02 -8.94
CA ASP A 81 -18.45 -11.53 -7.56
C ASP A 81 -17.44 -12.31 -6.71
N PHE A 82 -16.17 -11.89 -6.76
CA PHE A 82 -15.09 -12.47 -5.95
C PHE A 82 -15.26 -12.29 -4.44
N SER A 83 -16.16 -11.40 -3.98
CA SER A 83 -16.37 -11.20 -2.54
C SER A 83 -16.93 -12.44 -1.85
N LYS A 84 -17.63 -13.30 -2.60
CA LYS A 84 -18.19 -14.58 -2.13
C LYS A 84 -17.22 -15.76 -2.23
N TRP A 85 -16.08 -15.57 -2.92
CA TRP A 85 -15.11 -16.63 -3.15
C TRP A 85 -14.25 -16.84 -1.90
N SER A 86 -13.87 -18.10 -1.64
CA SER A 86 -12.96 -18.39 -0.53
C SER A 86 -11.53 -17.99 -0.90
N ARG A 87 -10.79 -17.49 0.10
CA ARG A 87 -9.42 -16.97 -0.06
C ARG A 87 -8.41 -17.92 0.56
N ASN A 88 -7.34 -18.24 -0.15
CA ASN A 88 -6.22 -19.01 0.37
C ASN A 88 -4.88 -18.37 -0.04
N ALA A 89 -4.22 -17.70 0.91
CA ALA A 89 -2.93 -17.06 0.69
C ALA A 89 -1.74 -18.02 0.80
N ASP A 90 -1.90 -19.16 1.47
CA ASP A 90 -0.79 -20.09 1.75
C ASP A 90 -0.29 -20.77 0.48
N ILE A 91 -1.15 -20.98 -0.52
CA ILE A 91 -0.82 -21.63 -1.80
C ILE A 91 0.28 -20.86 -2.57
N PHE A 92 0.28 -19.53 -2.47
CA PHE A 92 1.18 -18.66 -3.23
C PHE A 92 2.15 -17.84 -2.39
N LYS A 93 2.27 -18.17 -1.10
CA LYS A 93 3.15 -17.46 -0.17
C LYS A 93 4.63 -17.47 -0.59
N SER A 94 5.08 -18.52 -1.32
CA SER A 94 6.44 -18.60 -1.87
C SER A 94 6.65 -17.74 -3.12
N GLU A 95 5.57 -17.24 -3.72
CA GLU A 95 5.60 -16.42 -4.93
C GLU A 95 5.53 -14.93 -4.65
N THR A 96 5.32 -14.49 -3.39
CA THR A 96 5.39 -13.06 -3.00
C THR A 96 6.61 -12.38 -3.62
N ILE A 97 6.36 -11.28 -4.33
CA ILE A 97 7.41 -10.49 -4.99
C ILE A 97 7.68 -9.19 -4.23
N TYR A 98 8.89 -8.66 -4.39
CA TYR A 98 9.35 -7.47 -3.68
C TYR A 98 9.75 -6.34 -4.62
N PHE A 99 9.58 -5.12 -4.14
CA PHE A 99 9.86 -3.90 -4.89
C PHE A 99 10.93 -3.03 -4.22
N ASP A 100 11.65 -2.30 -5.04
CA ASP A 100 12.54 -1.24 -4.56
C ASP A 100 11.74 -0.12 -3.91
N PHE A 101 12.43 0.69 -3.10
CA PHE A 101 11.86 1.91 -2.54
C PHE A 101 11.31 2.81 -3.65
N ASP A 102 10.07 3.27 -3.45
CA ASP A 102 9.35 4.18 -4.33
C ASP A 102 9.15 3.72 -5.78
N LYS A 103 9.23 2.40 -6.03
CA LYS A 103 9.05 1.82 -7.36
C LYS A 103 7.90 0.83 -7.42
N SER A 104 7.30 0.71 -8.61
CA SER A 104 6.36 -0.36 -8.95
C SER A 104 6.80 -1.22 -10.13
N ASN A 105 7.99 -0.99 -10.71
CA ASN A 105 8.52 -1.89 -11.72
C ASN A 105 8.94 -3.22 -11.08
N ILE A 106 8.57 -4.33 -11.73
CA ILE A 106 9.01 -5.66 -11.33
C ILE A 106 10.52 -5.75 -11.52
N ARG A 107 11.23 -6.18 -10.47
CA ARG A 107 12.69 -6.38 -10.53
C ARG A 107 12.99 -7.67 -11.30
N PRO A 108 14.11 -7.75 -12.05
CA PRO A 108 14.45 -8.94 -12.85
C PRO A 108 14.52 -10.24 -12.03
N ASP A 109 14.99 -10.17 -10.79
CA ASP A 109 15.09 -11.32 -9.87
C ASP A 109 13.74 -11.78 -9.29
N GLN A 110 12.67 -11.01 -9.48
CA GLN A 110 11.31 -11.40 -9.06
C GLN A 110 10.51 -12.03 -10.21
N VAL A 111 11.00 -11.95 -11.44
CA VAL A 111 10.31 -12.47 -12.64
C VAL A 111 10.04 -13.97 -12.51
N GLU A 112 11.03 -14.74 -12.05
CA GLU A 112 10.90 -16.20 -11.91
C GLU A 112 9.76 -16.60 -10.95
N LYS A 113 9.49 -15.80 -9.91
CA LYS A 113 8.37 -16.05 -8.99
C LYS A 113 7.03 -15.90 -9.70
N LEU A 114 6.89 -14.87 -10.55
CA LEU A 114 5.69 -14.67 -11.35
C LEU A 114 5.51 -15.78 -12.40
N ASP A 115 6.60 -16.28 -12.99
CA ASP A 115 6.55 -17.43 -13.89
C ASP A 115 6.05 -18.70 -13.18
N ARG A 116 6.53 -18.95 -11.95
CA ARG A 116 6.05 -20.06 -11.12
C ARG A 116 4.59 -19.89 -10.73
N LEU A 117 4.18 -18.67 -10.33
CA LEU A 117 2.80 -18.34 -10.03
C LEU A 117 1.88 -18.63 -11.22
N PHE A 118 2.26 -18.14 -12.41
CA PHE A 118 1.54 -18.41 -13.65
C PHE A 118 1.40 -19.91 -13.90
N SER A 119 2.49 -20.66 -13.79
CA SER A 119 2.50 -22.11 -14.01
C SER A 119 1.59 -22.86 -13.02
N LYS A 120 1.59 -22.46 -11.74
CA LYS A 120 0.68 -23.03 -10.73
C LYS A 120 -0.79 -22.72 -11.06
N MET A 121 -1.10 -21.49 -11.49
CA MET A 121 -2.47 -21.08 -11.86
C MET A 121 -3.01 -21.86 -13.06
N GLN A 122 -2.16 -22.29 -14.00
CA GLN A 122 -2.60 -23.15 -15.12
C GLN A 122 -3.13 -24.51 -14.64
N GLY A 123 -2.68 -25.00 -13.48
CA GLY A 123 -3.18 -26.23 -12.86
C GLY A 123 -4.48 -26.07 -12.05
N LEU A 124 -5.02 -24.85 -11.97
CA LEU A 124 -6.15 -24.50 -11.09
C LEU A 124 -7.31 -23.90 -11.92
N PRO A 125 -7.97 -24.69 -12.78
CA PRO A 125 -9.04 -24.18 -13.63
C PRO A 125 -10.24 -23.68 -12.82
N GLY A 126 -10.85 -22.59 -13.27
CA GLY A 126 -11.99 -21.96 -12.61
C GLY A 126 -11.65 -21.22 -11.30
N LYS A 127 -10.36 -21.15 -10.92
CA LYS A 127 -9.89 -20.33 -9.81
C LYS A 127 -9.42 -18.97 -10.31
N ALA A 128 -9.54 -17.95 -9.46
CA ALA A 128 -9.06 -16.61 -9.73
C ALA A 128 -7.88 -16.28 -8.83
N LEU A 129 -7.13 -15.26 -9.21
CA LEU A 129 -5.97 -14.75 -8.48
C LEU A 129 -6.30 -13.36 -7.95
N ARG A 130 -6.10 -13.12 -6.66
CA ARG A 130 -6.04 -11.77 -6.11
C ARG A 130 -4.58 -11.36 -5.88
N ILE A 131 -4.24 -10.16 -6.32
CA ILE A 131 -2.93 -9.54 -6.12
C ILE A 131 -3.09 -8.39 -5.13
N GLU A 132 -2.37 -8.48 -4.01
CA GLU A 132 -2.48 -7.55 -2.90
C GLU A 132 -1.22 -6.67 -2.83
N GLY A 133 -1.34 -5.41 -3.24
CA GLY A 133 -0.23 -4.46 -3.31
C GLY A 133 0.01 -3.72 -1.99
N ASN A 134 1.22 -3.88 -1.45
CA ASN A 134 1.63 -3.35 -0.15
C ASN A 134 2.84 -2.41 -0.27
N CYS A 135 2.94 -1.47 0.67
CA CYS A 135 4.01 -0.48 0.79
C CYS A 135 4.62 -0.49 2.19
N ASP A 136 5.77 0.18 2.33
CA ASP A 136 6.30 0.50 3.65
C ASP A 136 5.56 1.71 4.26
N GLU A 137 5.85 2.01 5.51
CA GLU A 137 5.10 3.00 6.31
C GLU A 137 5.33 4.46 5.91
N ARG A 138 6.37 4.73 5.11
CA ARG A 138 6.82 6.08 4.80
C ARG A 138 5.89 6.74 3.79
N GLY A 139 5.64 8.04 3.94
CA GLY A 139 4.73 8.80 3.07
C GLY A 139 3.27 8.80 3.54
N THR A 140 2.43 9.49 2.78
CA THR A 140 0.99 9.62 3.12
C THR A 140 0.26 8.30 2.84
N GLU A 141 -0.95 8.15 3.40
CA GLU A 141 -1.76 6.96 3.15
C GLU A 141 -2.20 6.87 1.68
N GLU A 142 -2.65 7.99 1.12
CA GLU A 142 -3.14 8.12 -0.25
C GLU A 142 -2.03 7.80 -1.25
N TYR A 143 -0.81 8.29 -0.97
CA TYR A 143 0.38 7.99 -1.76
C TYR A 143 0.65 6.49 -1.80
N ASN A 144 0.67 5.84 -0.62
CA ASN A 144 0.95 4.41 -0.51
C ASN A 144 -0.18 3.57 -1.10
N ARG A 145 -1.43 4.01 -1.01
CA ARG A 145 -2.56 3.36 -1.69
C ARG A 145 -2.37 3.39 -3.21
N ALA A 146 -2.01 4.54 -3.78
CA ALA A 146 -1.75 4.65 -5.20
C ALA A 146 -0.49 3.86 -5.63
N LEU A 147 0.57 3.86 -4.83
CA LEU A 147 1.79 3.09 -5.12
C LEU A 147 1.54 1.58 -5.05
N GLY A 148 0.80 1.10 -4.04
CA GLY A 148 0.44 -0.30 -3.93
C GLY A 148 -0.45 -0.75 -5.09
N GLU A 149 -1.40 0.08 -5.53
CA GLU A 149 -2.22 -0.22 -6.72
C GLU A 149 -1.35 -0.36 -7.97
N ARG A 150 -0.41 0.56 -8.19
CA ARG A 150 0.53 0.47 -9.33
C ARG A 150 1.39 -0.79 -9.30
N ARG A 151 1.76 -1.30 -8.13
CA ARG A 151 2.50 -2.57 -7.97
C ARG A 151 1.64 -3.76 -8.38
N ALA A 152 0.45 -3.87 -7.80
CA ALA A 152 -0.49 -4.93 -8.12
C ALA A 152 -0.85 -4.95 -9.62
N LEU A 153 -1.06 -3.77 -10.23
CA LEU A 153 -1.27 -3.64 -11.66
C LEU A 153 -0.04 -4.07 -12.48
N ALA A 154 1.18 -3.74 -12.08
CA ALA A 154 2.37 -4.19 -12.78
C ALA A 154 2.50 -5.72 -12.79
N ALA A 155 2.21 -6.38 -11.67
CA ALA A 155 2.15 -7.84 -11.58
C ALA A 155 1.03 -8.43 -12.45
N ARG A 156 -0.17 -7.83 -12.42
CA ARG A 156 -1.30 -8.20 -13.29
C ARG A 156 -0.90 -8.13 -14.76
N GLU A 157 -0.35 -7.01 -15.24
CA GLU A 157 0.03 -6.84 -16.65
C GLU A 157 1.13 -7.83 -17.08
N TYR A 158 2.02 -8.19 -16.17
CA TYR A 158 2.98 -9.26 -16.43
C TYR A 158 2.26 -10.60 -16.67
N LEU A 159 1.35 -11.00 -15.78
CA LEU A 159 0.63 -12.28 -15.88
C LEU A 159 -0.33 -12.33 -17.07
N VAL A 160 -0.99 -11.22 -17.39
CA VAL A 160 -1.85 -11.10 -18.58
C VAL A 160 -1.03 -11.28 -19.86
N ARG A 161 0.14 -10.66 -19.97
CA ARG A 161 1.06 -10.87 -21.12
C ARG A 161 1.57 -12.30 -21.22
N LYS A 162 1.65 -13.02 -20.11
CA LYS A 162 1.96 -14.47 -20.08
C LYS A 162 0.79 -15.34 -20.54
N GLY A 163 -0.42 -14.78 -20.66
CA GLY A 163 -1.62 -15.45 -21.13
C GLY A 163 -2.67 -15.72 -20.06
N MET A 164 -2.56 -15.13 -18.87
CA MET A 164 -3.60 -15.26 -17.84
C MET A 164 -4.82 -14.42 -18.23
N ASN A 165 -6.02 -14.98 -18.08
CA ASN A 165 -7.25 -14.25 -18.37
C ASN A 165 -7.39 -13.04 -17.42
N PRO A 166 -7.45 -11.79 -17.92
CA PRO A 166 -7.56 -10.60 -17.07
C PRO A 166 -8.83 -10.57 -16.21
N ALA A 167 -9.91 -11.25 -16.62
CA ALA A 167 -11.13 -11.35 -15.82
C ALA A 167 -10.97 -12.25 -14.58
N MET A 168 -9.96 -13.12 -14.56
CA MET A 168 -9.65 -14.02 -13.44
C MET A 168 -8.58 -13.44 -12.51
N ILE A 169 -8.26 -12.14 -12.64
CA ILE A 169 -7.30 -11.45 -11.78
C ILE A 169 -7.98 -10.24 -11.14
N GLU A 170 -7.98 -10.21 -9.81
CA GLU A 170 -8.41 -9.08 -9.00
C GLU A 170 -7.18 -8.37 -8.41
N THR A 171 -7.15 -7.04 -8.44
CA THR A 171 -6.13 -6.24 -7.75
C THR A 171 -6.74 -5.51 -6.56
N ILE A 172 -5.97 -5.42 -5.48
CA ILE A 172 -6.31 -4.59 -4.32
C ILE A 172 -5.04 -3.94 -3.80
N SER A 173 -5.13 -2.69 -3.35
CA SER A 173 -4.06 -2.04 -2.61
C SER A 173 -4.39 -1.88 -1.13
N PHE A 174 -3.50 -2.40 -0.28
CA PHE A 174 -3.50 -2.08 1.14
C PHE A 174 -2.63 -0.87 1.48
N GLY A 175 -1.82 -0.39 0.54
CA GLY A 175 -0.82 0.63 0.80
C GLY A 175 0.04 0.24 2.00
N LYS A 176 0.11 1.10 3.01
CA LYS A 176 0.89 0.86 4.24
C LYS A 176 0.12 0.16 5.37
N ASN A 177 -1.14 -0.21 5.15
CA ASN A 177 -2.04 -0.65 6.23
C ASN A 177 -1.96 -2.16 6.53
N ASN A 178 -1.10 -2.91 5.83
CA ASN A 178 -0.91 -4.35 6.01
C ASN A 178 0.60 -4.74 6.11
N PRO A 179 1.33 -4.25 7.12
CA PRO A 179 2.75 -4.55 7.30
C PRO A 179 2.96 -6.00 7.73
N VAL A 180 3.92 -6.68 7.11
CA VAL A 180 4.38 -8.02 7.54
C VAL A 180 5.46 -7.92 8.62
N ASP A 181 6.21 -6.83 8.63
CA ASP A 181 7.22 -6.51 9.65
C ASP A 181 6.94 -5.08 10.17
N PRO A 182 6.53 -4.90 11.44
CA PRO A 182 6.20 -3.59 11.99
C PRO A 182 7.45 -2.75 12.32
N GLY A 183 8.66 -3.25 12.05
CA GLY A 183 9.89 -2.51 12.32
C GLY A 183 10.03 -1.22 11.52
N HIS A 184 10.70 -0.24 12.14
CA HIS A 184 10.95 1.09 11.56
C HIS A 184 12.37 1.20 10.98
N ASN A 185 12.76 0.24 10.16
CA ASN A 185 14.10 0.16 9.58
C ASN A 185 14.07 -0.44 8.17
N GLU A 186 15.16 -0.29 7.41
CA GLU A 186 15.19 -0.73 6.01
C GLU A 186 14.95 -2.24 5.84
N THR A 187 15.38 -3.07 6.79
CA THR A 187 15.11 -4.52 6.75
C THR A 187 13.61 -4.81 6.80
N ALA A 188 12.87 -4.13 7.66
CA ALA A 188 11.42 -4.26 7.76
C ALA A 188 10.71 -3.64 6.54
N TRP A 189 11.12 -2.43 6.14
CA TRP A 189 10.55 -1.76 4.97
C TRP A 189 10.72 -2.58 3.68
N ALA A 190 11.88 -3.20 3.49
CA ALA A 190 12.13 -4.09 2.35
C ALA A 190 11.18 -5.29 2.30
N LYS A 191 10.83 -5.86 3.45
CA LYS A 191 9.83 -6.93 3.52
C LYS A 191 8.42 -6.42 3.24
N ASN A 192 8.09 -5.19 3.65
CA ASN A 192 6.76 -4.62 3.49
C ASN A 192 6.43 -4.18 2.05
N ARG A 193 7.44 -3.77 1.27
CA ARG A 193 7.29 -3.41 -0.15
C ARG A 193 7.10 -4.65 -1.03
N ARG A 194 5.88 -5.18 -1.08
CA ARG A 194 5.59 -6.47 -1.71
C ARG A 194 4.21 -6.54 -2.35
N ASP A 195 4.08 -7.48 -3.29
CA ASP A 195 2.77 -8.00 -3.69
C ASP A 195 2.62 -9.42 -3.15
N ASP A 196 1.52 -9.65 -2.44
CA ASP A 196 1.09 -10.97 -2.02
C ASP A 196 0.03 -11.51 -2.98
N PHE A 197 -0.03 -12.84 -3.08
CA PHE A 197 -0.91 -13.53 -4.03
C PHE A 197 -1.87 -14.45 -3.27
N VAL A 198 -3.15 -14.34 -3.58
CA VAL A 198 -4.22 -15.07 -2.89
C VAL A 198 -5.02 -15.85 -3.92
N LEU A 199 -5.13 -17.17 -3.72
CA LEU A 199 -6.00 -18.00 -4.53
C LEU A 199 -7.45 -17.72 -4.14
N LEU A 200 -8.28 -17.44 -5.14
CA LEU A 200 -9.73 -17.30 -5.00
C LEU A 200 -10.41 -18.54 -5.56
N SER A 201 -11.27 -19.17 -4.76
CA SER A 201 -12.05 -20.32 -5.16
C SER A 201 -13.55 -20.01 -5.16
N PRO A 202 -14.30 -20.38 -6.22
CA PRO A 202 -15.74 -20.16 -6.22
C PRO A 202 -16.42 -20.97 -5.12
N PRO A 203 -17.56 -20.49 -4.60
CA PRO A 203 -18.35 -21.24 -3.62
C PRO A 203 -18.64 -22.67 -4.09
N GLY A 204 -18.52 -23.63 -3.18
CA GLY A 204 -18.80 -25.05 -3.48
C GLY A 204 -17.70 -25.78 -4.26
N ALA A 205 -16.64 -25.10 -4.70
CA ALA A 205 -15.46 -25.80 -5.15
C ALA A 205 -14.73 -26.41 -3.95
N GLY A 206 -14.50 -27.72 -3.98
CA GLY A 206 -13.73 -28.43 -2.96
C GLY A 206 -12.29 -27.91 -2.84
N PRO A 207 -11.58 -28.32 -1.77
CA PRO A 207 -10.17 -28.01 -1.57
C PRO A 207 -9.29 -28.57 -2.69
#